data_AF-A0A1J5PK35-F1
#
_entry.id   AF-A0A1J5PK35-F1
#
_cell.length_a   1.000
_cell.length_b   1.000
_cell.length_c   1.000
_cell.angle_alpha   90.00
_cell.angle_beta   90.00
_cell.angle_gamma   90.00
#
_symmetry.space_group_name_H-M   'P 1'
#
loop_
_entity.id
_entity.type
_entity.pdbx_description
1 polymer ?
#
loop_
_entity_poly.entity_id
_entity_poly.type
_entity_poly.pdbx_seq_one_letter_code
_entity_poly.pdbx_strand_id
1 'polypeptide(L)'
;MAVSKQAALETLDLSERLRFVMTMHKLSVSELAANAGVSKSAMEKYLSGPSVPRATAIASLCIELGINAEWLLFGRPDNDLRLVRRESENGIVALLNELKQPGTLSENFAKLGIGTSEWRKFTWEVGNERAVEIANRVANARIEARKQEAAGIREVRLDDVPFRGMSEAEFQANRTTDDDR
;
A
#
# COMPACT_ATOMS: atom_id res chain seq x y z
N MET A 1 4.37 3.34 -32.57
CA MET A 1 5.04 3.68 -31.30
C MET A 1 3.99 3.71 -30.21
N ALA A 2 3.93 2.68 -29.37
CA ALA A 2 2.99 2.62 -28.27
C ALA A 2 3.53 3.51 -27.14
N VAL A 3 2.89 4.67 -26.94
CA VAL A 3 3.07 5.45 -25.71
C VAL A 3 2.59 4.54 -24.57
N SER A 4 3.51 4.14 -23.70
CA SER A 4 3.25 3.21 -22.61
C SER A 4 2.13 3.75 -21.71
N LYS A 5 1.14 2.91 -21.40
CA LYS A 5 0.02 3.21 -20.48
C LYS A 5 0.47 3.82 -19.14
N GLN A 6 1.73 3.61 -18.76
CA GLN A 6 2.32 4.11 -17.53
C GLN A 6 2.54 5.63 -17.49
N ALA A 7 2.88 6.25 -18.61
CA ALA A 7 3.07 7.70 -18.66
C ALA A 7 1.78 8.46 -18.38
N ALA A 8 0.61 7.83 -18.60
CA ALA A 8 -0.69 8.43 -18.34
C ALA A 8 -1.05 8.48 -16.85
N LEU A 9 -0.62 7.50 -16.03
CA LEU A 9 -0.98 7.42 -14.60
C LEU A 9 -0.35 8.53 -13.75
N GLU A 10 0.88 8.93 -14.07
CA GLU A 10 1.58 10.03 -13.38
C GLU A 10 1.05 11.42 -13.76
N THR A 11 0.34 11.53 -14.88
CA THR A 11 -0.25 12.78 -15.37
C THR A 11 -1.72 12.92 -15.09
N LEU A 12 -2.37 11.89 -14.51
CA LEU A 12 -3.80 11.96 -14.24
C LEU A 12 -4.09 13.14 -13.32
N ASP A 13 -5.17 13.86 -13.57
CA ASP A 13 -5.71 14.78 -12.57
C ASP A 13 -6.52 14.01 -11.50
N LEU A 14 -7.00 14.72 -10.48
CA LEU A 14 -7.79 14.11 -9.43
C LEU A 14 -9.08 13.46 -9.96
N SER A 15 -9.71 14.09 -10.97
CA SER A 15 -10.96 13.58 -11.55
C SER A 15 -10.73 12.27 -12.29
N GLU A 16 -9.62 12.16 -13.01
CA GLU A 16 -9.22 10.96 -13.70
C GLU A 16 -8.84 9.84 -12.72
N ARG A 17 -8.15 10.15 -11.62
CA ARG A 17 -7.92 9.18 -10.54
C ARG A 17 -9.21 8.72 -9.88
N LEU A 18 -10.18 9.61 -9.66
CA LEU A 18 -11.50 9.23 -9.14
C LEU A 18 -12.25 8.31 -10.14
N ARG A 19 -12.19 8.59 -11.45
CA ARG A 19 -12.75 7.69 -12.47
C ARG A 19 -12.04 6.34 -12.50
N PHE A 20 -10.72 6.34 -12.31
CA PHE A 20 -9.93 5.12 -12.23
C PHE A 20 -10.36 4.26 -11.05
N VAL A 21 -10.48 4.87 -9.86
CA VAL A 21 -11.02 4.21 -8.65
C VAL A 21 -12.42 3.65 -8.91
N MET A 22 -13.30 4.46 -9.50
CA MET A 22 -14.66 4.05 -9.82
C MET A 22 -14.69 2.83 -10.75
N THR A 23 -13.87 2.84 -11.80
CA THR A 23 -13.76 1.73 -12.76
C THR A 23 -13.19 0.47 -12.12
N MET A 24 -12.13 0.62 -11.32
CA MET A 24 -11.46 -0.51 -10.68
C MET A 24 -12.37 -1.21 -9.67
N HIS A 25 -13.04 -0.43 -8.80
CA HIS A 25 -13.97 -0.97 -7.81
C HIS A 25 -15.35 -1.30 -8.40
N LYS A 26 -15.56 -1.08 -9.70
CA LYS A 26 -16.84 -1.29 -10.41
C LYS A 26 -18.00 -0.54 -9.74
N LEU A 27 -17.73 0.65 -9.21
CA LEU A 27 -18.70 1.48 -8.54
C LEU A 27 -19.48 2.33 -9.54
N SER A 28 -20.75 2.54 -9.28
CA SER A 28 -21.52 3.64 -9.83
C SER A 28 -21.11 4.97 -9.19
N VAL A 29 -21.52 6.08 -9.82
CA VAL A 29 -21.32 7.42 -9.27
C VAL A 29 -22.01 7.58 -7.90
N SER A 30 -23.17 6.93 -7.71
CA SER A 30 -23.92 6.99 -6.45
C SER A 30 -23.19 6.26 -5.32
N GLU A 31 -22.59 5.10 -5.59
CA GLU A 31 -21.84 4.35 -4.59
C GLU A 31 -20.53 5.05 -4.23
N LEU A 32 -19.82 5.59 -5.22
CA LEU A 32 -18.63 6.41 -4.95
C LEU A 32 -18.98 7.65 -4.12
N ALA A 33 -20.13 8.29 -4.38
CA ALA A 33 -20.62 9.41 -3.58
C ALA A 33 -20.95 9.00 -2.13
N ALA A 34 -21.56 7.84 -1.94
CA ALA A 34 -21.85 7.28 -0.62
C ALA A 34 -20.56 7.01 0.17
N ASN A 35 -19.55 6.36 -0.45
CA ASN A 35 -18.24 6.12 0.17
C ASN A 35 -17.49 7.40 0.52
N ALA A 36 -17.74 8.48 -0.23
CA ALA A 36 -17.17 9.80 0.05
C ALA A 36 -17.99 10.62 1.08
N GLY A 37 -19.17 10.16 1.49
CA GLY A 37 -20.07 10.93 2.36
C GLY A 37 -20.59 12.22 1.72
N VAL A 38 -20.79 12.23 0.39
CA VAL A 38 -21.27 13.41 -0.36
C VAL A 38 -22.50 13.07 -1.21
N SER A 39 -23.17 14.10 -1.73
CA SER A 39 -24.27 13.89 -2.68
C SER A 39 -23.75 13.42 -4.04
N LYS A 40 -24.59 12.66 -4.78
CA LYS A 40 -24.28 12.24 -6.16
C LYS A 40 -23.88 13.42 -7.05
N SER A 41 -24.61 14.53 -6.99
CA SER A 41 -24.30 15.74 -7.77
C SER A 41 -22.94 16.35 -7.42
N ALA A 42 -22.54 16.32 -6.13
CA ALA A 42 -21.21 16.75 -5.75
C ALA A 42 -20.13 15.83 -6.34
N MET A 43 -20.36 14.51 -6.31
CA MET A 43 -19.45 13.53 -6.91
C MET A 43 -19.35 13.71 -8.44
N GLU A 44 -20.45 13.97 -9.13
CA GLU A 44 -20.44 14.27 -10.58
C GLU A 44 -19.60 15.52 -10.91
N LYS A 45 -19.62 16.54 -10.03
CA LYS A 45 -18.76 17.73 -10.17
C LYS A 45 -17.28 17.41 -9.93
N TYR A 46 -16.96 16.54 -8.98
CA TYR A 46 -15.59 16.10 -8.76
C TYR A 46 -15.08 15.28 -9.95
N LEU A 47 -15.91 14.36 -10.44
CA LEU A 47 -15.61 13.56 -11.62
C LEU A 47 -15.51 14.41 -12.89
N SER A 48 -16.14 15.58 -13.00
CA SER A 48 -15.99 16.43 -14.20
C SER A 48 -14.74 17.32 -14.18
N GLY A 49 -14.03 17.46 -13.05
CA GLY A 49 -12.76 18.18 -12.94
C GLY A 49 -12.76 19.61 -12.36
N PRO A 50 -13.81 20.45 -12.45
CA PRO A 50 -13.73 21.84 -11.97
C PRO A 50 -13.89 21.99 -10.45
N SER A 51 -14.18 20.91 -9.72
CA SER A 51 -14.40 20.93 -8.28
C SER A 51 -13.52 19.91 -7.57
N VAL A 52 -12.96 20.29 -6.42
CA VAL A 52 -12.11 19.44 -5.60
C VAL A 52 -12.89 18.97 -4.36
N PRO A 53 -12.89 17.67 -4.02
CA PRO A 53 -13.48 17.18 -2.78
C PRO A 53 -12.82 17.81 -1.56
N ARG A 54 -13.61 18.04 -0.51
CA ARG A 54 -13.06 18.46 0.79
C ARG A 54 -12.22 17.33 1.40
N ALA A 55 -11.30 17.70 2.28
CA ALA A 55 -10.42 16.75 2.98
C ALA A 55 -11.20 15.60 3.66
N THR A 56 -12.39 15.87 4.23
CA THR A 56 -13.25 14.85 4.83
C THR A 56 -13.74 13.81 3.82
N ALA A 57 -14.13 14.23 2.61
CA ALA A 57 -14.58 13.33 1.56
C ALA A 57 -13.43 12.48 1.01
N ILE A 58 -12.23 13.06 0.90
CA ILE A 58 -11.01 12.33 0.55
C ILE A 58 -10.68 11.29 1.62
N ALA A 59 -10.72 11.67 2.89
CA ALA A 59 -10.47 10.76 4.00
C ALA A 59 -11.47 9.59 4.01
N SER A 60 -12.76 9.86 3.85
CA SER A 60 -13.79 8.81 3.76
C SER A 60 -13.53 7.85 2.60
N LEU A 61 -13.23 8.35 1.40
CA LEU A 61 -12.85 7.51 0.27
C LEU A 61 -11.63 6.64 0.58
N CYS A 62 -10.60 7.23 1.19
CA CYS A 62 -9.37 6.51 1.52
C CYS A 62 -9.61 5.39 2.55
N ILE A 63 -10.46 5.64 3.54
CA ILE A 63 -10.81 4.66 4.58
C ILE A 63 -11.65 3.52 3.99
N GLU A 64 -12.78 3.86 3.34
CA GLU A 64 -13.75 2.87 2.85
C GLU A 64 -13.16 1.98 1.75
N LEU A 65 -12.30 2.55 0.90
CA LEU A 65 -11.75 1.84 -0.26
C LEU A 65 -10.31 1.36 -0.05
N GLY A 66 -9.71 1.63 1.11
CA GLY A 66 -8.31 1.27 1.40
C GLY A 66 -7.32 1.92 0.43
N ILE A 67 -7.56 3.19 0.08
CA ILE A 67 -6.78 3.96 -0.91
C ILE A 67 -5.82 4.89 -0.18
N ASN A 68 -4.58 4.98 -0.65
CA ASN A 68 -3.62 5.97 -0.16
C ASN A 68 -4.02 7.40 -0.60
N ALA A 69 -4.13 8.31 0.36
CA ALA A 69 -4.53 9.69 0.10
C ALA A 69 -3.53 10.48 -0.76
N GLU A 70 -2.22 10.20 -0.62
CA GLU A 70 -1.17 10.84 -1.43
C GLU A 70 -1.28 10.43 -2.90
N TRP A 71 -1.62 9.17 -3.16
CA TRP A 71 -1.92 8.70 -4.50
C TRP A 71 -3.17 9.35 -5.06
N LEU A 72 -4.27 9.36 -4.30
CA LEU A 72 -5.52 9.94 -4.78
C LEU A 72 -5.36 11.44 -5.09
N LEU A 73 -4.63 12.18 -4.27
CA LEU A 73 -4.43 13.62 -4.44
C LEU A 73 -3.39 13.98 -5.50
N PHE A 74 -2.28 13.24 -5.56
CA PHE A 74 -1.08 13.66 -6.29
C PHE A 74 -0.56 12.62 -7.29
N GLY A 75 -1.22 11.47 -7.40
CA GLY A 75 -0.78 10.36 -8.26
C GLY A 75 0.46 9.64 -7.76
N ARG A 76 0.90 9.90 -6.52
CA ARG A 76 2.12 9.32 -5.95
C ARG A 76 1.81 7.99 -5.29
N PRO A 77 2.44 6.87 -5.71
CA PRO A 77 2.16 5.56 -5.13
C PRO A 77 2.47 5.52 -3.63
N ASP A 78 1.82 4.59 -2.91
CA ASP A 78 2.16 4.28 -1.52
C ASP A 78 3.50 3.55 -1.47
N ASN A 79 4.57 4.34 -1.52
CA ASN A 79 5.94 3.86 -1.41
C ASN A 79 6.20 3.29 -0.01
N ASP A 80 5.43 3.69 1.00
CA ASP A 80 5.68 3.35 2.40
C ASP A 80 5.35 1.88 2.70
N LEU A 81 4.16 1.39 2.32
CA LEU A 81 3.81 -0.02 2.53
C LEU A 81 4.72 -0.97 1.75
N ARG A 82 5.09 -0.59 0.53
CA ARG A 82 6.00 -1.37 -0.33
C ARG A 82 7.39 -1.43 0.23
N LEU A 83 7.89 -0.28 0.68
CA LEU A 83 9.19 -0.19 1.28
C LEU A 83 9.24 -1.04 2.55
N VAL A 84 8.23 -0.93 3.42
CA VAL A 84 8.11 -1.79 4.60
C VAL A 84 8.09 -3.26 4.20
N ARG A 85 7.28 -3.66 3.22
CA ARG A 85 7.23 -5.05 2.72
C ARG A 85 8.60 -5.51 2.23
N ARG A 86 9.24 -4.76 1.34
CA ARG A 86 10.55 -5.09 0.75
C ARG A 86 11.62 -5.21 1.82
N GLU A 87 11.73 -4.24 2.72
CA GLU A 87 12.74 -4.29 3.78
C GLU A 87 12.45 -5.42 4.78
N SER A 88 11.18 -5.77 5.01
CA SER A 88 10.80 -6.93 5.81
C SER A 88 11.21 -8.24 5.14
N GLU A 89 10.93 -8.39 3.84
CA GLU A 89 11.36 -9.55 3.04
C GLU A 89 12.89 -9.70 3.07
N ASN A 90 13.62 -8.59 2.86
CA ASN A 90 15.08 -8.57 2.96
C ASN A 90 15.57 -8.98 4.34
N GLY A 91 14.92 -8.52 5.41
CA GLY A 91 15.26 -8.88 6.79
C GLY A 91 15.06 -10.37 7.07
N ILE A 92 13.95 -10.95 6.60
CA ILE A 92 13.68 -12.38 6.74
C ILE A 92 14.70 -13.20 5.96
N VAL A 93 14.98 -12.84 4.70
CA VAL A 93 15.97 -13.55 3.88
C VAL A 93 17.35 -13.48 4.50
N ALA A 94 17.75 -12.32 5.04
CA ALA A 94 19.02 -12.17 5.77
C ALA A 94 19.08 -13.10 6.98
N LEU A 95 18.03 -13.13 7.80
CA LEU A 95 17.94 -14.03 8.96
C LEU A 95 18.07 -15.51 8.55
N LEU A 96 17.38 -15.93 7.49
CA LEU A 96 17.45 -17.31 6.99
C LEU A 96 18.86 -17.67 6.50
N ASN A 97 19.54 -16.74 5.83
CA ASN A 97 20.92 -16.93 5.39
C ASN A 97 21.88 -17.03 6.58
N GLU A 98 21.70 -16.21 7.61
CA GLU A 98 22.51 -16.26 8.83
C GLU A 98 22.30 -17.56 9.61
N LEU A 99 21.04 -18.02 9.73
CA LEU A 99 20.73 -19.31 10.36
C LEU A 99 21.36 -20.50 9.62
N LYS A 100 21.66 -20.35 8.32
CA LYS A 100 22.32 -21.37 7.51
C LYS A 100 23.84 -21.40 7.70
N GLN A 101 24.43 -20.32 8.17
CA GLN A 101 25.88 -20.20 8.37
C GLN A 101 26.27 -20.58 9.80
N PRO A 102 27.44 -21.23 10.01
CA PRO A 102 27.93 -21.51 11.36
C PRO A 102 28.12 -20.21 12.15
N GLY A 103 27.57 -20.17 13.36
CA GLY A 103 27.73 -19.07 14.30
C GLY A 103 26.77 -19.15 15.47
N THR A 104 26.94 -18.25 16.43
CA THR A 104 26.19 -18.20 17.70
C THR A 104 24.67 -18.27 17.49
N LEU A 105 24.15 -17.57 16.47
CA LEU A 105 22.72 -17.57 16.15
C LEU A 105 22.25 -18.97 15.71
N SER A 106 22.94 -19.60 14.76
CA SER A 106 22.62 -20.95 14.26
C SER A 106 22.75 -22.02 15.36
N GLU A 107 23.76 -21.89 16.23
CA GLU A 107 24.02 -22.83 17.31
C GLU A 107 22.92 -22.75 18.37
N ASN A 108 22.55 -21.54 18.79
CA ASN A 108 21.44 -21.32 19.72
C ASN A 108 20.11 -21.78 19.11
N PHE A 109 19.87 -21.50 17.83
CA PHE A 109 18.67 -21.96 17.12
C PHE A 109 18.57 -23.49 17.07
N ALA A 110 19.68 -24.19 16.83
CA ALA A 110 19.69 -25.65 16.76
C ALA A 110 19.64 -26.34 18.14
N LYS A 111 20.23 -25.72 19.16
CA LYS A 111 20.38 -26.31 20.51
C LYS A 111 19.15 -26.15 21.38
N LEU A 112 18.43 -25.03 21.26
CA LEU A 112 17.32 -24.70 22.14
C LEU A 112 16.05 -25.48 21.75
N GLY A 113 15.40 -26.09 22.74
CA GLY A 113 14.16 -26.83 22.53
C GLY A 113 12.99 -25.91 22.20
N ILE A 114 12.25 -26.20 21.14
CA ILE A 114 11.07 -25.42 20.74
C ILE A 114 10.06 -25.37 21.90
N GLY A 115 9.56 -24.17 22.19
CA GLY A 115 8.51 -23.92 23.20
C GLY A 115 9.02 -23.72 24.63
N THR A 116 10.32 -23.92 24.92
CA THR A 116 10.86 -23.62 26.26
C THR A 116 10.87 -22.12 26.55
N SER A 117 11.08 -21.74 27.82
CA SER A 117 11.28 -20.34 28.22
C SER A 117 12.48 -19.71 27.51
N GLU A 118 13.57 -20.45 27.40
CA GLU A 118 14.82 -20.02 26.78
C GLU A 118 14.62 -19.83 25.28
N TRP A 119 13.91 -20.74 24.61
CA TRP A 119 13.55 -20.60 23.19
C TRP A 119 12.68 -19.37 22.94
N ARG A 120 11.64 -19.16 23.76
CA ARG A 120 10.76 -18.00 23.61
C ARG A 120 11.51 -16.68 23.83
N LYS A 121 12.38 -16.63 24.84
CA LYS A 121 13.24 -15.46 25.09
C LYS A 121 14.18 -15.21 23.90
N PHE A 122 14.89 -16.24 23.45
CA PHE A 122 15.81 -16.15 22.32
C PHE A 122 15.12 -15.66 21.04
N THR A 123 14.01 -16.30 20.65
CA THR A 123 13.27 -15.93 19.43
C THR A 123 12.64 -14.54 19.51
N TRP A 124 12.20 -14.11 20.70
CA TRP A 124 11.75 -12.74 20.92
C TRP A 124 12.89 -11.72 20.76
N GLU A 125 14.05 -11.98 21.37
CA GLU A 125 15.22 -11.10 21.29
C GLU A 125 15.69 -10.95 19.84
N VAL A 126 15.87 -12.07 19.13
CA VAL A 126 16.24 -12.07 17.70
C VAL A 126 15.17 -11.36 16.87
N GLY A 127 13.89 -11.67 17.09
CA GLY A 127 12.79 -11.04 16.35
C GLY A 127 12.75 -9.53 16.55
N ASN A 128 12.94 -9.07 17.79
CA ASN A 128 12.95 -7.65 18.13
C ASN A 128 14.15 -6.92 17.51
N GLU A 129 15.34 -7.51 17.56
CA GLU A 129 16.54 -6.96 16.91
C GLU A 129 16.31 -6.78 15.40
N ARG A 130 15.78 -7.81 14.73
CA ARG A 130 15.46 -7.72 13.29
C ARG A 130 14.39 -6.70 12.98
N ALA A 131 13.37 -6.58 13.81
CA ALA A 131 12.34 -5.56 13.63
C ALA A 131 12.93 -4.14 13.69
N VAL A 132 13.86 -3.88 14.61
CA VAL A 132 14.57 -2.59 14.72
C VAL A 132 15.44 -2.33 13.48
N GLU A 133 16.19 -3.33 13.02
CA GLU A 133 16.99 -3.20 11.80
C GLU A 133 16.14 -2.87 10.57
N ILE A 134 15.02 -3.58 10.38
CA ILE A 134 14.08 -3.34 9.29
C ILE A 134 13.51 -1.92 9.40
N ALA A 135 13.09 -1.50 10.60
CA ALA A 135 12.57 -0.15 10.82
C ALA A 135 13.59 0.94 10.44
N ASN A 136 14.86 0.74 10.77
CA ASN A 136 15.94 1.66 10.39
C ASN A 136 16.18 1.69 8.87
N ARG A 137 16.14 0.53 8.20
CA ARG A 137 16.25 0.46 6.72
C ARG A 137 15.11 1.19 6.04
N VAL A 138 13.88 1.01 6.53
CA VAL A 138 12.69 1.73 6.04
C VAL A 138 12.87 3.24 6.25
N ALA A 139 13.28 3.67 7.45
CA ALA A 139 13.48 5.08 7.73
C ALA A 139 14.52 5.73 6.80
N ASN A 140 15.66 5.06 6.58
CA ASN A 140 16.71 5.54 5.69
C ASN A 140 16.27 5.59 4.23
N ALA A 141 15.58 4.55 3.76
CA ALA A 141 15.06 4.53 2.39
C ALA A 141 14.01 5.62 2.15
N ARG A 142 13.18 5.97 3.15
CA ARG A 142 12.28 7.13 3.09
C ARG A 142 13.05 8.45 2.94
N ILE A 143 14.14 8.62 3.69
CA ILE A 143 14.99 9.82 3.61
C ILE A 143 15.59 9.94 2.21
N GLU A 144 16.12 8.86 1.66
CA GLU A 144 16.73 8.86 0.32
C GLU A 144 15.69 9.09 -0.78
N ALA A 145 14.50 8.47 -0.69
CA ALA A 145 13.40 8.73 -1.63
C ALA A 145 13.03 10.22 -1.67
N ARG A 146 12.90 10.87 -0.50
CA ARG A 146 12.62 12.32 -0.41
C ARG A 146 13.73 13.18 -1.01
N LYS A 147 15.00 12.79 -0.84
CA LYS A 147 16.14 13.49 -1.45
C LYS A 147 16.10 13.38 -2.97
N GLN A 148 15.78 12.19 -3.51
CA GLN A 148 15.66 11.97 -4.95
C GLN A 148 14.51 12.80 -5.54
N GLU A 149 13.36 12.81 -4.87
CA GLU A 149 12.22 13.66 -5.26
C GLU A 149 12.58 15.15 -5.26
N ALA A 150 13.26 15.62 -4.21
CA ALA A 150 13.73 17.01 -4.13
C ALA A 150 14.75 17.36 -5.22
N ALA A 151 15.52 16.39 -5.69
CA ALA A 151 16.43 16.51 -6.83
C ALA A 151 15.71 16.41 -8.19
N GLY A 152 14.39 16.25 -8.22
CA GLY A 152 13.60 16.10 -9.44
C GLY A 152 13.70 14.72 -10.08
N ILE A 153 14.36 13.76 -9.44
CA ILE A 153 14.45 12.38 -9.89
C ILE A 153 13.14 11.69 -9.47
N ARG A 154 12.29 11.39 -10.45
CA ARG A 154 11.07 10.61 -10.24
C ARG A 154 11.31 9.18 -10.69
N GLU A 155 11.21 8.25 -9.76
CA GLU A 155 11.31 6.84 -10.08
C GLU A 155 9.96 6.37 -10.67
N VAL A 156 9.85 6.39 -11.99
CA VAL A 156 8.68 5.88 -12.70
C VAL A 156 8.66 4.36 -12.53
N ARG A 157 7.75 3.82 -11.71
CA ARG A 157 7.62 2.37 -11.52
C ARG A 157 6.26 1.87 -11.98
N LEU A 158 6.34 0.85 -12.82
CA LEU A 158 5.26 0.33 -13.67
C LEU A 158 4.16 -0.40 -12.90
N ASP A 159 4.48 -0.87 -11.70
CA ASP A 159 3.63 -1.80 -10.98
C ASP A 159 2.89 -1.09 -9.84
N ASP A 160 1.58 -1.29 -9.88
CA ASP A 160 0.50 -1.22 -8.89
C ASP A 160 0.13 0.08 -8.16
N VAL A 161 -1.14 0.38 -8.32
CA VAL A 161 -1.94 1.34 -7.58
C VAL A 161 -2.01 0.90 -6.11
N PRO A 162 -2.02 1.81 -5.11
CA PRO A 162 -1.84 1.47 -3.70
C PRO A 162 -3.13 0.97 -3.06
N PHE A 163 -3.67 -0.14 -3.56
CA PHE A 163 -4.90 -0.71 -3.06
C PHE A 163 -4.63 -2.00 -2.29
N ARG A 164 -5.43 -2.21 -1.24
CA ARG A 164 -5.71 -3.54 -0.74
C ARG A 164 -6.46 -4.29 -1.84
N GLY A 165 -5.81 -5.25 -2.50
CA GLY A 165 -6.48 -6.09 -3.49
C GLY A 165 -7.71 -6.75 -2.84
N MET A 166 -8.89 -6.53 -3.45
CA MET A 166 -10.12 -7.23 -3.05
C MET A 166 -9.87 -8.72 -3.22
N SER A 167 -10.07 -9.50 -2.16
CA SER A 167 -10.02 -10.95 -2.26
C SER A 167 -11.13 -11.45 -3.18
N GLU A 168 -10.91 -12.59 -3.84
CA GLU A 168 -11.93 -13.26 -4.65
C GLU A 168 -13.25 -13.43 -3.87
N ALA A 169 -13.16 -13.64 -2.56
CA ALA A 169 -14.31 -13.76 -1.65
C ALA A 169 -15.09 -12.44 -1.48
N GLU A 170 -14.39 -11.33 -1.31
CA GLU A 170 -15.01 -9.99 -1.20
C GLU A 170 -15.66 -9.57 -2.53
N PHE A 171 -15.07 -9.95 -3.67
CA PHE A 171 -15.64 -9.68 -4.99
C PHE A 171 -16.96 -10.44 -5.23
N GLN A 172 -17.06 -11.70 -4.78
CA GLN A 172 -18.28 -12.50 -4.96
C GLN A 172 -19.41 -12.06 -4.02
N ALA A 173 -19.11 -11.64 -2.80
CA ALA A 173 -20.11 -11.19 -1.83
C ALA A 173 -20.88 -9.93 -2.29
N ASN A 174 -20.21 -9.04 -3.02
CA ASN A 174 -20.82 -7.80 -3.54
C ASN A 174 -21.66 -8.01 -4.82
N ARG A 175 -21.60 -9.18 -5.47
CA ARG A 175 -22.49 -9.51 -6.59
C ARG A 175 -23.85 -10.06 -6.13
N THR A 176 -23.89 -10.73 -4.99
CA THR A 176 -25.09 -11.39 -4.50
C THR A 176 -26.14 -10.45 -3.91
N THR A 177 -25.83 -9.17 -3.73
CA THR A 177 -26.76 -8.17 -3.18
C THR A 177 -27.55 -7.38 -4.22
N ASP A 178 -27.20 -7.49 -5.51
CA ASP A 178 -27.85 -6.74 -6.61
C ASP A 178 -28.85 -7.56 -7.45
N ASP A 179 -28.92 -8.89 -7.27
CA ASP A 179 -29.89 -9.75 -7.97
C ASP A 179 -31.22 -9.94 -7.20
N ASP A 180 -31.39 -9.31 -6.03
CA ASP A 180 -32.58 -9.43 -5.16
C ASP A 180 -33.35 -8.09 -4.97
N ARG A 181 -33.29 -7.17 -5.94
CA ARG A 181 -34.15 -5.96 -5.97
C ARG A 181 -34.80 -5.68 -7.31
#